data_AF-A0A7V9S3R0-F1
#
_entry.id   AF-A0A7V9S3R0-F1
#
_cell.length_a   1.000
_cell.length_b   1.000
_cell.length_c   1.000
_cell.angle_alpha   90.00
_cell.angle_beta   90.00
_cell.angle_gamma   90.00
#
_symmetry.space_group_name_H-M   'P 1'
#
loop_
_entity.id
_entity.type
_entity.pdbx_description
1 polymer ?
#
loop_
_entity_poly.entity_id
_entity_poly.type
_entity_poly.pdbx_seq_one_letter_code
_entity_poly.pdbx_strand_id
1 'polypeptide(L)'
;MRIKNTKIYTVTADGWGDIITPEGTFPSIRYYEAALNVDSTWGKIFGSWILLNNTSDSSHTYNWWTNDSNIGVPLLTLVYDKTLGETTSIQWYSSTPPCLNPDLASNDLTFSAFTESSLTLNWANGNGGDRIVLAQENTSIDDIPENANNYSASSVYGTPGTELGNSFVVYNGNGNTVSVTGLNATTTYHFAIYEYSCTPEKYLTMALSGSETTTTPVGVNNLSSKENQILVYPNPVSQGQSIMFSNQTNVRVINSKGEEIMKAKNITKIDTSTMASGFYIILTENNQSIKVVVE
;
A
#
# COMPACT_ATOMS: atom_id res chain seq x y z
N MET A 1 -42.96 62.01 29.11
CA MET A 1 -41.69 61.28 29.19
C MET A 1 -41.67 60.23 28.09
N ARG A 2 -40.52 59.92 27.50
CA ARG A 2 -40.34 58.89 26.47
C ARG A 2 -39.21 57.97 26.90
N ILE A 3 -39.42 56.66 26.85
CA ILE A 3 -38.37 55.67 27.05
C ILE A 3 -37.94 55.18 25.66
N LYS A 4 -36.63 55.00 25.47
CA LYS A 4 -36.06 54.46 24.25
C LYS A 4 -34.99 53.44 24.63
N ASN A 5 -35.20 52.19 24.22
CA ASN A 5 -34.15 51.17 24.22
C ASN A 5 -33.44 51.22 22.86
N THR A 6 -32.11 51.20 22.87
CA THR A 6 -31.27 51.10 21.67
C THR A 6 -30.27 49.99 21.87
N LYS A 7 -30.19 49.06 20.92
CA LYS A 7 -29.21 47.97 20.93
C LYS A 7 -28.25 48.13 19.75
N ILE A 8 -26.95 48.18 20.04
CA ILE A 8 -25.89 48.27 19.05
C ILE A 8 -25.14 46.95 19.07
N TYR A 9 -24.98 46.33 17.90
CA TYR A 9 -24.22 45.10 17.74
C TYR A 9 -22.96 45.36 16.92
N THR A 10 -21.86 44.76 17.34
CA THR A 10 -20.62 44.69 16.56
C THR A 10 -20.21 43.23 16.47
N VAL A 11 -19.96 42.76 15.26
CA VAL A 11 -19.54 41.38 14.99
C VAL A 11 -18.28 41.44 14.15
N THR A 12 -17.23 40.74 14.59
CA THR A 12 -15.95 40.66 13.87
C THR A 12 -15.42 39.24 13.90
N ALA A 13 -14.95 38.74 12.76
CA ALA A 13 -14.12 37.54 12.75
C ALA A 13 -12.70 37.94 13.19
N ASP A 14 -12.23 37.40 14.32
CA ASP A 14 -11.01 37.84 14.99
C ASP A 14 -10.01 36.70 15.26
N GLY A 15 -10.34 35.47 14.86
CA GLY A 15 -9.48 34.31 14.99
C GLY A 15 -9.92 33.15 14.11
N TRP A 16 -8.99 32.24 13.83
CA TRP A 16 -9.23 30.99 13.12
C TRP A 16 -8.32 29.89 13.69
N GLY A 17 -8.74 28.63 13.59
CA GLY A 17 -7.97 27.48 14.01
C GLY A 17 -8.85 26.28 14.37
N ASP A 18 -8.21 25.17 14.71
CA ASP A 18 -8.93 23.95 15.05
C ASP A 18 -9.42 23.97 16.50
N ILE A 19 -10.66 23.50 16.69
CA ILE A 19 -11.21 23.15 18.00
C ILE A 19 -11.23 21.63 18.11
N ILE A 20 -10.53 21.11 19.11
CA ILE A 20 -10.44 19.67 19.39
C ILE A 20 -11.43 19.35 20.51
N THR A 21 -12.35 18.44 20.25
CA THR A 21 -13.31 17.91 21.22
C THR A 21 -13.17 16.38 21.30
N PRO A 22 -13.82 15.71 22.27
CA PRO A 22 -13.89 14.25 22.28
C PRO A 22 -14.51 13.64 21.02
N GLU A 23 -15.34 14.41 20.30
CA GLU A 23 -16.01 13.97 19.06
C GLU A 23 -15.14 14.20 17.81
N GLY A 24 -14.02 14.91 17.93
CA GLY A 24 -13.04 15.06 16.86
C GLY A 24 -12.47 16.48 16.73
N THR A 25 -11.92 16.79 15.55
CA THR A 25 -11.25 18.07 15.27
C THR A 25 -12.08 18.87 14.27
N PHE A 26 -12.32 20.14 14.60
CA PHE A 26 -13.19 21.03 13.83
C PHE A 26 -12.44 22.31 13.42
N PRO A 27 -12.17 22.48 12.12
CA PRO A 27 -11.72 23.76 11.59
C PRO A 27 -12.75 24.84 11.92
N SER A 28 -12.35 25.85 12.67
CA SER A 28 -13.26 26.83 13.25
C SER A 28 -12.82 28.28 12.98
N ILE A 29 -13.79 29.15 12.74
CA ILE A 29 -13.61 30.61 12.76
C ILE A 29 -14.22 31.15 14.04
N ARG A 30 -13.48 32.01 14.74
CA ARG A 30 -13.97 32.72 15.91
C ARG A 30 -14.58 34.05 15.50
N TYR A 31 -15.85 34.23 15.86
CA TYR A 31 -16.53 35.50 15.82
C TYR A 31 -16.59 36.08 17.22
N TYR A 32 -16.17 37.32 17.35
CA TYR A 32 -16.40 38.15 18.52
C TYR A 32 -17.62 39.02 18.30
N GLU A 33 -18.55 38.98 19.24
CA GLU A 33 -19.78 39.76 19.25
C GLU A 33 -19.82 40.65 20.49
N ALA A 34 -19.99 41.95 20.28
CA ALA A 34 -20.25 42.91 21.33
C ALA A 34 -21.65 43.49 21.15
N ALA A 35 -22.47 43.41 22.19
CA ALA A 35 -23.78 44.05 22.22
C ALA A 35 -23.78 45.13 23.31
N LEU A 36 -24.13 46.36 22.95
CA LEU A 36 -24.34 47.47 23.87
C LEU A 36 -25.84 47.78 23.91
N ASN A 37 -26.47 47.54 25.05
CA ASN A 37 -27.86 47.92 25.31
C ASN A 37 -27.86 49.28 26.02
N VAL A 38 -28.58 50.26 25.49
CA VAL A 38 -28.71 51.59 26.08
C VAL A 38 -30.18 51.89 26.30
N ASP A 39 -30.55 52.06 27.57
CA ASP A 39 -31.88 52.51 27.97
C ASP A 39 -31.83 54.00 28.28
N SER A 40 -32.57 54.78 27.49
CA SER A 40 -32.61 56.24 27.60
C SER A 40 -34.00 56.75 27.95
N THR A 41 -34.07 57.64 28.94
CA THR A 41 -35.30 58.33 29.34
C THR A 41 -35.23 59.79 28.89
N TRP A 42 -36.24 60.24 28.14
CA TRP A 42 -36.31 61.57 27.55
C TRP A 42 -37.50 62.36 28.11
N GLY A 43 -37.27 63.63 28.42
CA GLY A 43 -38.29 64.59 28.84
C GLY A 43 -38.59 65.59 27.72
N LYS A 44 -39.84 66.04 27.61
CA LYS A 44 -40.19 67.13 26.69
C LYS A 44 -40.27 68.42 27.50
N ILE A 45 -39.32 69.33 27.28
CA ILE A 45 -39.20 70.60 28.00
C ILE A 45 -39.10 71.71 26.95
N PHE A 46 -39.96 72.73 27.07
CA PHE A 46 -40.06 73.85 26.12
C PHE A 46 -40.16 73.41 24.64
N GLY A 47 -40.93 72.35 24.38
CA GLY A 47 -41.14 71.83 23.02
C GLY A 47 -40.03 70.88 22.52
N SER A 48 -38.86 70.88 23.14
CA SER A 48 -37.70 70.05 22.75
C SER A 48 -37.57 68.79 23.61
N TRP A 49 -37.04 67.72 23.00
CA TRP A 49 -36.69 66.50 23.72
C TRP A 49 -35.29 66.63 24.32
N ILE A 50 -35.19 66.46 25.63
CA ILE A 50 -33.93 66.48 26.38
C ILE A 50 -33.73 65.10 27.01
N LEU A 51 -32.51 64.58 26.94
CA LEU A 51 -32.11 63.33 27.60
C LEU A 51 -32.04 63.58 29.12
N LEU A 52 -32.75 62.77 29.90
CA LEU A 52 -32.79 62.88 31.37
C LEU A 52 -31.90 61.84 32.04
N ASN A 53 -31.86 60.62 31.49
CA ASN A 53 -31.04 59.53 32.02
C ASN A 53 -30.66 58.58 30.90
N ASN A 54 -29.50 57.95 31.01
CA ASN A 54 -29.07 56.83 30.19
C ASN A 54 -28.32 55.79 31.05
N THR A 55 -28.71 54.54 30.94
CA THR A 55 -27.96 53.41 31.48
C THR A 55 -27.51 52.52 30.32
N SER A 56 -26.32 51.94 30.44
CA SER A 56 -25.79 51.04 29.42
C SER A 56 -25.27 49.75 30.03
N ASP A 57 -25.53 48.65 29.34
CA ASP A 57 -24.99 47.33 29.66
C ASP A 57 -24.36 46.73 28.40
N SER A 58 -23.20 46.09 28.56
CA SER A 58 -22.42 45.51 27.46
C SER A 58 -22.22 44.02 27.66
N SER A 59 -22.62 43.22 26.66
CA SER A 59 -22.35 41.78 26.61
C SER A 59 -21.27 41.48 25.57
N HIS A 60 -20.31 40.62 25.91
CA HIS A 60 -19.25 40.17 25.00
C HIS A 60 -19.28 38.66 24.87
N THR A 61 -19.37 38.18 23.63
CA THR A 61 -19.49 36.76 23.32
C THR A 61 -18.47 36.37 22.27
N TYR A 62 -17.82 35.23 22.43
CA TYR A 62 -16.97 34.61 21.43
C TYR A 62 -17.65 33.32 20.98
N ASN A 63 -17.87 33.20 19.67
CA ASN A 63 -18.54 32.07 19.03
C ASN A 63 -17.56 31.41 18.06
N TRP A 64 -17.30 30.11 18.22
CA TRP A 64 -16.50 29.33 17.28
C TRP A 64 -17.42 28.57 16.34
N TRP A 65 -17.44 28.99 15.09
CA TRP A 65 -18.25 28.40 14.04
C TRP A 65 -17.41 27.43 13.22
N THR A 66 -17.94 26.24 12.97
CA THR A 66 -17.26 25.20 12.19
C THR A 66 -17.76 25.20 10.75
N ASN A 67 -17.08 24.43 9.89
CA ASN A 67 -17.55 24.11 8.55
C ASN A 67 -18.53 22.91 8.51
N ASP A 68 -19.01 22.41 9.67
CA ASP A 68 -20.04 21.37 9.71
C ASP A 68 -21.39 21.94 9.25
N SER A 69 -21.81 21.52 8.05
CA SER A 69 -23.08 21.96 7.47
C SER A 69 -24.32 21.46 8.22
N ASN A 70 -24.17 20.48 9.13
CA ASN A 70 -25.28 19.92 9.89
C ASN A 70 -25.67 20.79 11.10
N ILE A 71 -24.86 21.79 11.44
CA ILE A 71 -25.03 22.56 12.67
C ILE A 71 -25.22 24.04 12.34
N GLY A 72 -26.43 24.53 12.65
CA GLY A 72 -26.79 25.94 12.54
C GLY A 72 -26.42 26.78 13.77
N VAL A 73 -25.51 26.29 14.62
CA VAL A 73 -25.07 26.91 15.88
C VAL A 73 -23.53 26.80 16.01
N PRO A 74 -22.87 27.68 16.79
CA PRO A 74 -21.44 27.55 17.03
C PRO A 74 -21.13 26.29 17.85
N LEU A 75 -19.93 25.73 17.66
CA LEU A 75 -19.43 24.58 18.43
C LEU A 75 -19.11 24.94 19.88
N LEU A 76 -18.61 26.17 20.08
CA LEU A 76 -18.28 26.74 21.39
C LEU A 76 -18.82 28.16 21.47
N THR A 77 -19.44 28.50 22.59
CA THR A 77 -19.83 29.86 22.97
C THR A 77 -19.19 30.21 24.30
N LEU A 78 -18.48 31.33 24.36
CA LEU A 78 -17.88 31.87 25.57
C LEU A 78 -18.42 33.27 25.82
N VAL A 79 -19.00 33.51 27.00
CA VAL A 79 -19.43 34.84 27.44
C VAL A 79 -18.38 35.42 28.38
N TYR A 80 -17.92 36.63 28.07
CA TYR A 80 -16.87 37.32 28.80
C TYR A 80 -17.40 38.60 29.43
N ASP A 81 -17.16 38.79 30.72
CA ASP A 81 -17.43 40.04 31.40
C ASP A 81 -16.16 40.90 31.40
N LYS A 82 -16.17 41.98 30.62
CA LYS A 82 -15.04 42.91 30.56
C LYS A 82 -14.83 43.71 31.85
N THR A 83 -15.87 43.89 32.66
CA THR A 83 -15.80 44.63 33.91
C THR A 83 -15.07 43.82 34.96
N LEU A 84 -15.37 42.52 35.04
CA LEU A 84 -14.71 41.59 35.95
C LEU A 84 -13.39 41.07 35.38
N GLY A 85 -13.22 41.09 34.06
CA GLY A 85 -12.04 40.52 33.40
C GLY A 85 -12.07 38.99 33.35
N GLU A 86 -13.27 38.40 33.42
CA GLU A 86 -13.46 36.96 33.62
C GLU A 86 -14.47 36.37 32.63
N THR A 87 -14.33 35.07 32.37
CA THR A 87 -15.32 34.29 31.63
C THR A 87 -16.47 33.90 32.55
N THR A 88 -17.70 34.27 32.20
CA THR A 88 -18.89 34.00 33.01
C THR A 88 -19.65 32.76 32.58
N SER A 89 -19.54 32.37 31.31
CA SER A 89 -20.18 31.18 30.77
C SER A 89 -19.38 30.57 29.64
N ILE A 90 -19.33 29.24 29.60
CA ILE A 90 -18.79 28.45 28.49
C ILE A 90 -19.83 27.39 28.17
N GLN A 91 -20.26 27.34 26.90
CA GLN A 91 -21.21 26.35 26.40
C GLN A 91 -20.61 25.62 25.21
N TRP A 92 -20.67 24.29 25.29
CA TRP A 92 -20.24 23.39 24.23
C TRP A 92 -21.45 22.79 23.56
N TYR A 93 -21.42 22.73 22.23
CA TYR A 93 -22.40 22.02 21.43
C TYR A 93 -21.74 20.78 20.84
N SER A 94 -22.45 19.66 20.83
CA SER A 94 -21.95 18.42 20.24
C SER A 94 -22.16 18.43 18.72
N SER A 95 -21.18 17.91 18.01
CA SER A 95 -21.10 17.85 16.56
C SER A 95 -20.30 16.62 16.14
N THR A 96 -20.60 16.08 14.97
CA THR A 96 -19.72 15.11 14.30
C THR A 96 -18.91 15.87 13.25
N PRO A 97 -17.56 15.81 13.24
CA PRO A 97 -16.76 16.52 12.26
C PRO A 97 -17.23 16.21 10.84
N PRO A 98 -17.34 17.22 9.96
CA PRO A 98 -17.65 16.95 8.58
C PRO A 98 -16.51 16.10 8.02
N CYS A 99 -16.85 14.97 7.43
CA CYS A 99 -15.83 14.18 6.78
C CYS A 99 -15.24 14.99 5.61
N LEU A 100 -13.92 15.18 5.65
CA LEU A 100 -13.18 15.88 4.60
C LEU A 100 -12.90 14.91 3.46
N ASN A 101 -13.16 15.35 2.23
CA ASN A 101 -12.74 14.60 1.05
C ASN A 101 -11.20 14.59 1.01
N PRO A 102 -10.56 13.47 0.65
CA PRO A 102 -9.12 13.46 0.43
C PRO A 102 -8.76 14.42 -0.72
N ASP A 103 -7.63 15.11 -0.59
CA ASP A 103 -7.07 16.01 -1.61
C ASP A 103 -5.60 15.71 -1.93
N LEU A 104 -4.99 14.77 -1.19
CA LEU A 104 -3.65 14.27 -1.42
C LEU A 104 -3.72 12.78 -1.76
N ALA A 105 -3.35 12.43 -2.98
CA ALA A 105 -3.26 11.05 -3.41
C ALA A 105 -2.10 10.31 -2.72
N SER A 106 -2.19 8.98 -2.67
CA SER A 106 -1.04 8.12 -2.40
C SER A 106 0.15 8.50 -3.31
N ASN A 107 1.37 8.23 -2.86
CA ASN A 107 2.60 8.46 -3.63
C ASN A 107 3.63 7.33 -3.41
N ASP A 108 4.78 7.42 -4.08
CA ASP A 108 5.92 6.51 -3.93
C ASP A 108 5.57 5.01 -4.12
N LEU A 109 4.89 4.69 -5.23
CA LEU A 109 4.58 3.30 -5.57
C LEU A 109 5.86 2.51 -5.89
N THR A 110 6.03 1.38 -5.20
CA THR A 110 7.15 0.44 -5.39
C THR A 110 6.65 -1.00 -5.45
N PHE A 111 7.42 -1.86 -6.11
CA PHE A 111 7.11 -3.27 -6.32
C PHE A 111 8.21 -4.18 -5.76
N SER A 112 7.84 -5.33 -5.21
CA SER A 112 8.76 -6.29 -4.59
C SER A 112 8.20 -7.72 -4.59
N ALA A 113 8.97 -8.68 -4.06
CA ALA A 113 8.55 -10.08 -3.87
C ALA A 113 7.97 -10.74 -5.15
N PHE A 114 8.67 -10.54 -6.26
CA PHE A 114 8.27 -11.04 -7.57
C PHE A 114 8.30 -12.56 -7.67
N THR A 115 7.24 -13.13 -8.22
CA THR A 115 7.19 -14.49 -8.73
C THR A 115 6.54 -14.51 -10.11
N GLU A 116 6.38 -15.71 -10.68
CA GLU A 116 5.63 -15.91 -11.92
C GLU A 116 4.12 -15.65 -11.77
N SER A 117 3.58 -15.63 -10.54
CA SER A 117 2.13 -15.49 -10.29
C SER A 117 1.77 -14.53 -9.17
N SER A 118 2.75 -13.77 -8.65
CA SER A 118 2.53 -12.80 -7.58
C SER A 118 3.55 -11.67 -7.62
N LEU A 119 3.15 -10.53 -7.04
CA LEU A 119 4.03 -9.43 -6.69
C LEU A 119 3.45 -8.69 -5.47
N THR A 120 4.26 -7.90 -4.79
CA THR A 120 3.83 -7.04 -3.68
C THR A 120 3.97 -5.58 -4.05
N LEU A 121 2.88 -4.82 -3.92
CA LEU A 121 2.84 -3.38 -4.03
C LEU A 121 3.07 -2.76 -2.66
N ASN A 122 3.86 -1.68 -2.60
CA ASN A 122 4.00 -0.83 -1.43
C ASN A 122 3.89 0.63 -1.87
N TRP A 123 3.27 1.47 -1.06
CA TRP A 123 3.11 2.90 -1.33
C TRP A 123 3.21 3.72 -0.05
N ALA A 124 3.32 5.04 -0.20
CA ALA A 124 3.08 6.00 0.87
C ALA A 124 1.62 6.47 0.78
N ASN A 125 0.90 6.40 1.91
CA ASN A 125 -0.49 6.85 1.98
C ASN A 125 -0.59 8.35 1.72
N GLY A 126 -1.67 8.75 1.05
CA GLY A 126 -2.14 10.12 0.98
C GLY A 126 -2.87 10.52 2.27
N ASN A 127 -3.86 11.39 2.15
CA ASN A 127 -4.68 11.83 3.28
C ASN A 127 -6.08 11.20 3.33
N GLY A 128 -6.33 10.13 2.58
CA GLY A 128 -7.53 9.33 2.73
C GLY A 128 -7.50 8.48 3.99
N GLY A 129 -8.67 8.34 4.63
CA GLY A 129 -8.91 7.36 5.68
C GLY A 129 -8.81 5.93 5.18
N ASP A 130 -9.24 5.68 3.94
CA ASP A 130 -9.28 4.40 3.22
C ASP A 130 -8.74 4.51 1.77
N ARG A 131 -8.37 3.38 1.15
CA ARG A 131 -7.92 3.35 -0.25
C ARG A 131 -8.31 2.07 -0.94
N ILE A 132 -8.51 2.18 -2.24
CA ILE A 132 -8.79 1.06 -3.13
C ILE A 132 -7.62 0.91 -4.13
N VAL A 133 -7.21 -0.32 -4.41
CA VAL A 133 -6.21 -0.62 -5.44
C VAL A 133 -6.89 -1.42 -6.54
N LEU A 134 -6.84 -0.87 -7.75
CA LEU A 134 -7.29 -1.52 -8.97
C LEU A 134 -6.09 -2.18 -9.66
N ALA A 135 -6.33 -3.32 -10.30
CA ALA A 135 -5.35 -4.02 -11.12
C ALA A 135 -5.96 -4.40 -12.47
N GLN A 136 -5.18 -4.30 -13.54
CA GLN A 136 -5.59 -4.68 -14.89
C GLN A 136 -4.41 -5.20 -15.70
N GLU A 137 -4.66 -6.25 -16.47
CA GLU A 137 -3.65 -6.87 -17.33
C GLU A 137 -3.45 -6.09 -18.65
N ASN A 138 -2.19 -5.90 -19.06
CA ASN A 138 -1.67 -5.39 -20.34
C ASN A 138 -2.13 -4.00 -20.79
N THR A 139 -3.01 -3.35 -20.04
CA THR A 139 -3.63 -2.07 -20.40
C THR A 139 -3.67 -1.15 -19.19
N SER A 140 -3.45 0.15 -19.41
CA SER A 140 -3.60 1.16 -18.36
C SER A 140 -5.04 1.18 -17.86
N ILE A 141 -5.19 1.49 -16.57
CA ILE A 141 -6.50 1.57 -15.92
C ILE A 141 -7.10 2.95 -16.20
N ASP A 142 -8.23 2.97 -16.89
CA ASP A 142 -9.08 4.15 -17.08
C ASP A 142 -10.33 4.13 -16.16
N ASP A 143 -10.52 3.04 -15.42
CA ASP A 143 -11.63 2.88 -14.49
C ASP A 143 -11.43 3.78 -13.25
N ILE A 144 -12.50 4.49 -12.87
CA ILE A 144 -12.52 5.42 -11.73
C ILE A 144 -13.62 4.97 -10.76
N PRO A 145 -13.30 4.71 -9.48
CA PRO A 145 -14.30 4.42 -8.47
C PRO A 145 -15.29 5.58 -8.30
N GLU A 146 -16.57 5.23 -8.24
CA GLU A 146 -17.65 6.21 -8.07
C GLU A 146 -17.94 6.42 -6.58
N ASN A 147 -18.23 7.67 -6.21
CA ASN A 147 -18.65 8.01 -4.85
C ASN A 147 -19.89 7.22 -4.42
N ALA A 148 -19.97 6.92 -3.13
CA ALA A 148 -21.05 6.23 -2.46
C ALA A 148 -21.32 4.78 -2.90
N ASN A 149 -20.39 4.19 -3.66
CA ASN A 149 -20.39 2.76 -3.97
C ASN A 149 -19.33 2.05 -3.14
N ASN A 150 -19.69 0.91 -2.55
CA ASN A 150 -18.76 0.04 -1.86
C ASN A 150 -18.25 -1.03 -2.83
N TYR A 151 -16.94 -1.27 -2.84
CA TYR A 151 -16.32 -2.27 -3.70
C TYR A 151 -15.71 -3.41 -2.88
N SER A 152 -16.07 -4.65 -3.23
CA SER A 152 -15.47 -5.86 -2.67
C SER A 152 -14.06 -6.04 -3.22
N ALA A 153 -13.12 -6.43 -2.36
CA ALA A 153 -11.72 -6.63 -2.74
C ALA A 153 -11.23 -8.06 -2.49
N SER A 154 -10.26 -8.50 -3.30
CA SER A 154 -9.54 -9.76 -3.11
C SER A 154 -8.09 -9.61 -3.56
N SER A 155 -7.13 -10.02 -2.73
CA SER A 155 -5.72 -10.04 -3.12
C SER A 155 -5.38 -11.10 -4.18
N VAL A 156 -6.35 -11.93 -4.58
CA VAL A 156 -6.24 -12.83 -5.72
C VAL A 156 -6.85 -12.14 -6.95
N TYR A 157 -6.01 -11.79 -7.92
CA TYR A 157 -6.45 -11.15 -9.16
C TYR A 157 -7.47 -12.01 -9.90
N GLY A 158 -8.49 -11.38 -10.47
CA GLY A 158 -9.55 -12.07 -11.23
C GLY A 158 -10.61 -12.77 -10.37
N THR A 159 -10.67 -12.49 -9.05
CA THR A 159 -11.72 -13.05 -8.18
C THR A 159 -13.09 -12.51 -8.61
N PRO A 160 -14.09 -13.37 -8.93
CA PRO A 160 -15.42 -12.91 -9.31
C PRO A 160 -16.11 -12.06 -8.23
N GLY A 161 -16.78 -10.98 -8.63
CA GLY A 161 -17.44 -10.03 -7.74
C GLY A 161 -16.54 -8.89 -7.24
N THR A 162 -15.31 -8.80 -7.75
CA THR A 162 -14.35 -7.70 -7.46
C THR A 162 -14.12 -6.81 -8.68
N GLU A 163 -14.90 -6.98 -9.75
CA GLU A 163 -14.79 -6.20 -10.98
C GLU A 163 -15.22 -4.75 -10.77
N LEU A 164 -14.44 -3.82 -11.33
CA LEU A 164 -14.79 -2.41 -11.47
C LEU A 164 -14.43 -2.01 -12.90
N GLY A 165 -15.44 -1.98 -13.77
CA GLY A 165 -15.22 -1.77 -15.21
C GLY A 165 -14.42 -2.93 -15.83
N ASN A 166 -13.23 -2.64 -16.36
CA ASN A 166 -12.30 -3.63 -16.91
C ASN A 166 -11.22 -4.08 -15.92
N SER A 167 -11.12 -3.38 -14.78
CA SER A 167 -10.17 -3.67 -13.71
C SER A 167 -10.76 -4.55 -12.60
N PHE A 168 -9.89 -5.09 -11.76
CA PHE A 168 -10.26 -5.83 -10.55
C PHE A 168 -9.76 -5.10 -9.31
N VAL A 169 -10.58 -5.07 -8.27
CA VAL A 169 -10.24 -4.49 -6.97
C VAL A 169 -9.42 -5.50 -6.17
N VAL A 170 -8.10 -5.28 -6.11
CA VAL A 170 -7.17 -6.18 -5.43
C VAL A 170 -6.90 -5.82 -3.98
N TYR A 171 -7.31 -4.62 -3.56
CA TYR A 171 -7.19 -4.15 -2.19
C TYR A 171 -8.27 -3.11 -1.88
N ASN A 172 -8.82 -3.18 -0.67
CA ASN A 172 -9.66 -2.14 -0.09
C ASN A 172 -9.45 -2.16 1.43
N GLY A 173 -8.96 -1.07 2.02
CA GLY A 173 -8.69 -1.00 3.46
C GLY A 173 -7.71 0.11 3.85
N ASN A 174 -6.99 -0.07 4.97
CA ASN A 174 -6.14 0.98 5.55
C ASN A 174 -4.62 0.86 5.69
N GLY A 175 -4.08 -0.24 5.18
CA GLY A 175 -2.66 -0.44 5.02
C GLY A 175 -2.06 0.35 3.86
N ASN A 176 -0.79 0.07 3.63
CA ASN A 176 0.05 0.70 2.61
C ASN A 176 0.79 -0.33 1.74
N THR A 177 0.30 -1.57 1.76
CA THR A 177 0.89 -2.71 1.05
C THR A 177 -0.18 -3.76 0.71
N VAL A 178 0.00 -4.43 -0.43
CA VAL A 178 -0.80 -5.62 -0.80
C VAL A 178 0.05 -6.59 -1.60
N SER A 179 0.02 -7.87 -1.23
CA SER A 179 0.59 -8.96 -2.04
C SER A 179 -0.49 -9.52 -2.96
N VAL A 180 -0.39 -9.19 -4.25
CA VAL A 180 -1.34 -9.66 -5.27
C VAL A 180 -0.87 -11.00 -5.81
N THR A 181 -1.80 -11.95 -5.91
CA THR A 181 -1.56 -13.33 -6.37
C THR A 181 -2.53 -13.70 -7.50
N GLY A 182 -2.37 -14.87 -8.10
CA GLY A 182 -3.22 -15.31 -9.22
C GLY A 182 -2.90 -14.60 -10.54
N LEU A 183 -1.70 -14.03 -10.65
CA LEU A 183 -1.23 -13.36 -11.85
C LEU A 183 -0.73 -14.37 -12.89
N ASN A 184 -0.80 -13.98 -14.16
CA ASN A 184 -0.17 -14.71 -15.25
C ASN A 184 1.32 -14.37 -15.32
N ALA A 185 2.14 -15.35 -15.69
CA ALA A 185 3.58 -15.17 -15.83
C ALA A 185 3.94 -14.39 -17.09
N THR A 186 5.01 -13.59 -17.05
CA THR A 186 5.45 -12.75 -18.18
C THR A 186 4.38 -11.76 -18.67
N THR A 187 3.48 -11.36 -17.77
CA THR A 187 2.37 -10.43 -18.06
C THR A 187 2.60 -9.12 -17.34
N THR A 188 2.34 -8.01 -18.04
CA THR A 188 2.39 -6.67 -17.42
C THR A 188 1.06 -6.36 -16.77
N TYR A 189 1.08 -6.02 -15.49
CA TYR A 189 -0.08 -5.57 -14.75
C TYR A 189 0.05 -4.08 -14.45
N HIS A 190 -1.00 -3.33 -14.74
CA HIS A 190 -1.16 -1.93 -14.38
C HIS A 190 -1.98 -1.84 -13.10
N PHE A 191 -1.65 -0.85 -12.28
CA PHE A 191 -2.27 -0.60 -10.99
C PHE A 191 -2.63 0.86 -10.84
N ALA A 192 -3.75 1.13 -10.16
CA ALA A 192 -4.20 2.47 -9.79
C ALA A 192 -4.68 2.46 -8.34
N ILE A 193 -4.16 3.37 -7.52
CA ILE A 193 -4.53 3.52 -6.11
C ILE A 193 -5.32 4.81 -5.96
N TYR A 194 -6.57 4.70 -5.51
CA TYR A 194 -7.43 5.84 -5.22
C TYR A 194 -7.65 5.95 -3.72
N GLU A 195 -7.33 7.14 -3.18
CA GLU A 195 -7.65 7.51 -1.81
C GLU A 195 -9.16 7.79 -1.68
N TYR A 196 -9.74 7.40 -0.56
CA TYR A 196 -11.11 7.74 -0.24
C TYR A 196 -11.30 7.97 1.27
N SER A 197 -12.41 8.59 1.62
CA SER A 197 -12.83 8.79 3.01
C SER A 197 -14.35 8.81 3.10
N CYS A 198 -14.85 9.03 4.30
CA CYS A 198 -16.27 9.27 4.59
C CYS A 198 -17.16 8.03 4.47
N THR A 199 -18.36 8.16 5.03
CA THR A 199 -19.44 7.20 4.84
C THR A 199 -20.71 7.99 4.48
N PRO A 200 -21.30 7.79 3.29
CA PRO A 200 -20.82 6.93 2.21
C PRO A 200 -19.49 7.40 1.61
N GLU A 201 -18.76 6.49 0.95
CA GLU A 201 -17.38 6.68 0.49
C GLU A 201 -17.26 7.84 -0.53
N LYS A 202 -16.19 8.62 -0.42
CA LYS A 202 -15.85 9.71 -1.33
C LYS A 202 -14.40 9.57 -1.80
N TYR A 203 -14.25 9.32 -3.10
CA TYR A 203 -12.99 9.05 -3.76
C TYR A 203 -12.34 10.34 -4.27
N LEU A 204 -11.03 10.45 -4.08
CA LEU A 204 -10.19 11.39 -4.81
C LEU A 204 -9.96 10.82 -6.21
N THR A 205 -10.38 11.55 -7.25
CA THR A 205 -10.29 11.07 -8.64
C THR A 205 -8.86 11.00 -9.19
N MET A 206 -7.89 11.60 -8.50
CA MET A 206 -6.48 11.49 -8.84
C MET A 206 -5.90 10.20 -8.25
N ALA A 207 -5.48 9.28 -9.12
CA ALA A 207 -4.85 8.03 -8.73
C ALA A 207 -3.31 8.14 -8.67
N LEU A 208 -2.71 7.31 -7.83
CA LEU A 208 -1.33 6.87 -8.02
C LEU A 208 -1.32 5.68 -8.97
N SER A 209 -0.62 5.79 -10.09
CA SER A 209 -0.53 4.71 -11.08
C SER A 209 0.88 4.16 -11.22
N GLY A 210 0.98 2.87 -11.53
CA GLY A 210 2.23 2.21 -11.90
C GLY A 210 1.95 0.88 -12.57
N SER A 211 2.97 0.26 -13.13
CA SER A 211 2.85 -1.04 -13.78
C SER A 211 4.12 -1.82 -13.63
N GLU A 212 4.01 -3.15 -13.57
CA GLU A 212 5.16 -4.03 -13.48
C GLU A 212 4.87 -5.38 -14.14
N THR A 213 5.92 -6.06 -14.60
CA THR A 213 5.81 -7.34 -15.31
C THR A 213 6.19 -8.50 -14.38
N THR A 214 5.35 -9.53 -14.30
CA THR A 214 5.67 -10.77 -13.58
C THR A 214 6.85 -11.49 -14.20
N THR A 215 7.58 -12.28 -13.42
CA THR A 215 8.76 -12.97 -13.93
C THR A 215 8.38 -14.06 -14.91
N THR A 216 9.32 -14.44 -15.78
CA THR A 216 9.20 -15.68 -16.53
C THR A 216 9.05 -16.85 -15.56
N PRO A 217 8.31 -17.90 -15.94
CA PRO A 217 8.29 -19.12 -15.16
C PRO A 217 9.70 -19.64 -14.92
N VAL A 218 9.98 -20.10 -13.71
CA VAL A 218 11.26 -20.78 -13.47
C VAL A 218 11.17 -22.12 -14.18
N GLY A 219 11.70 -22.16 -15.40
CA GLY A 219 11.92 -23.42 -16.08
C GLY A 219 12.76 -24.29 -15.15
N VAL A 220 12.28 -25.50 -14.85
CA VAL A 220 13.16 -26.54 -14.33
C VAL A 220 14.22 -26.69 -15.41
N ASN A 221 15.39 -26.11 -15.19
CA ASN A 221 16.53 -26.34 -16.06
C ASN A 221 16.74 -27.85 -16.03
N ASN A 222 16.31 -28.52 -17.09
CA ASN A 222 16.60 -29.93 -17.30
C ASN A 222 18.09 -30.06 -17.03
N LEU A 223 18.47 -30.79 -15.99
CA LEU A 223 19.84 -31.26 -15.81
C LEU A 223 20.13 -32.07 -17.06
N SER A 224 20.64 -31.41 -18.09
CA SER A 224 21.19 -32.05 -19.27
C SER A 224 22.23 -33.02 -18.74
N SER A 225 21.95 -34.32 -18.86
CA SER A 225 22.91 -35.36 -18.58
C SER A 225 24.05 -35.20 -19.58
N LYS A 226 25.07 -34.44 -19.18
CA LYS A 226 26.43 -34.34 -19.73
C LYS A 226 26.59 -35.15 -21.04
N GLU A 227 26.29 -34.53 -22.18
CA GLU A 227 26.34 -35.13 -23.54
C GLU A 227 27.72 -35.66 -23.99
N ASN A 228 28.68 -35.79 -23.08
CA ASN A 228 30.04 -36.23 -23.39
C ASN A 228 30.49 -37.42 -22.53
N GLN A 229 29.57 -38.18 -21.92
CA GLN A 229 29.89 -39.39 -21.16
C GLN A 229 30.47 -40.48 -22.07
N ILE A 230 31.69 -40.93 -21.76
CA ILE A 230 32.27 -42.13 -22.35
C ILE A 230 31.54 -43.33 -21.75
N LEU A 231 30.84 -44.08 -22.61
CA LEU A 231 30.17 -45.31 -22.21
C LEU A 231 31.18 -46.46 -22.24
N VAL A 232 31.04 -47.39 -21.31
CA VAL A 232 31.92 -48.53 -21.14
C VAL A 232 31.11 -49.81 -21.15
N TYR A 233 31.47 -50.77 -22.00
CA TYR A 233 30.75 -52.03 -22.16
C TYR A 233 31.69 -53.18 -22.57
N PRO A 234 31.44 -54.43 -22.16
CA PRO A 234 30.43 -54.81 -21.19
C PRO A 234 30.84 -54.41 -19.77
N ASN A 235 29.85 -54.21 -18.90
CA ASN A 235 30.04 -53.99 -17.47
C ASN A 235 28.85 -54.62 -16.73
N PRO A 236 29.02 -55.74 -15.99
CA PRO A 236 30.28 -56.46 -15.71
C PRO A 236 30.95 -57.08 -16.95
N VAL A 237 32.26 -57.33 -16.86
CA VAL A 237 33.06 -57.99 -17.91
C VAL A 237 33.73 -59.23 -17.32
N SER A 238 33.71 -60.35 -18.05
CA SER A 238 34.42 -61.56 -17.60
C SER A 238 35.94 -61.40 -17.72
N GLN A 239 36.71 -62.00 -16.82
CA GLN A 239 38.17 -62.01 -16.90
C GLN A 239 38.64 -62.60 -18.24
N GLY A 240 39.58 -61.91 -18.91
CA GLY A 240 40.08 -62.27 -20.24
C GLY A 240 39.28 -61.72 -21.42
N GLN A 241 38.17 -61.02 -21.18
CA GLN A 241 37.45 -60.25 -22.19
C GLN A 241 37.95 -58.80 -22.26
N SER A 242 37.55 -58.07 -23.30
CA SER A 242 37.88 -56.64 -23.42
C SER A 242 36.71 -55.76 -22.99
N ILE A 243 37.02 -54.75 -22.19
CA ILE A 243 36.16 -53.59 -21.93
C ILE A 243 36.31 -52.64 -23.13
N MET A 244 35.21 -52.20 -23.74
CA MET A 244 35.17 -51.28 -24.87
C MET A 244 34.69 -49.88 -24.42
N PHE A 245 35.20 -48.84 -25.07
CA PHE A 245 34.78 -47.45 -24.88
C PHE A 245 33.94 -46.98 -26.07
N SER A 246 32.94 -46.10 -25.83
CA SER A 246 32.13 -45.52 -26.91
C SER A 246 32.94 -44.69 -27.91
N ASN A 247 34.04 -44.08 -27.47
CA ASN A 247 34.96 -43.28 -28.28
C ASN A 247 36.41 -43.50 -27.82
N GLN A 248 37.38 -43.15 -28.66
CA GLN A 248 38.80 -43.18 -28.32
C GLN A 248 39.10 -42.21 -27.16
N THR A 249 39.78 -42.68 -26.12
CA THR A 249 40.03 -41.89 -24.90
C THR A 249 41.36 -42.28 -24.22
N ASN A 250 41.89 -41.39 -23.37
CA ASN A 250 43.02 -41.73 -22.50
C ASN A 250 42.48 -42.07 -21.12
N VAL A 251 42.99 -43.15 -20.53
CA VAL A 251 42.48 -43.71 -19.30
C VAL A 251 43.56 -43.99 -18.28
N ARG A 252 43.15 -43.94 -17.02
CA ARG A 252 43.87 -44.52 -15.88
C ARG A 252 42.92 -45.49 -15.19
N VAL A 253 43.39 -46.70 -14.91
CA VAL A 253 42.59 -47.74 -14.26
C VAL A 253 43.14 -47.94 -12.86
N ILE A 254 42.27 -47.81 -11.87
CA ILE A 254 42.59 -47.92 -10.45
C ILE A 254 41.84 -49.11 -9.87
N ASN A 255 42.52 -49.97 -9.11
CA ASN A 255 41.90 -51.11 -8.44
C ASN A 255 41.18 -50.69 -7.14
N SER A 256 40.53 -51.64 -6.48
CA SER A 256 39.80 -51.40 -5.22
C SER A 256 40.66 -50.96 -4.04
N LYS A 257 41.99 -51.10 -4.12
CA LYS A 257 42.93 -50.62 -3.10
C LYS A 257 43.42 -49.18 -3.36
N GLY A 258 42.99 -48.56 -4.46
CA GLY A 258 43.45 -47.24 -4.86
C GLY A 258 44.77 -47.25 -5.66
N GLU A 259 45.26 -48.42 -6.06
CA GLU A 259 46.49 -48.55 -6.85
C GLU A 259 46.19 -48.40 -8.35
N GLU A 260 46.98 -47.59 -9.06
CA GLU A 260 46.91 -47.50 -10.51
C GLU A 260 47.55 -48.75 -11.14
N ILE A 261 46.74 -49.53 -11.85
CA ILE A 261 47.18 -50.78 -12.49
C ILE A 261 47.44 -50.61 -13.99
N MET A 262 46.90 -49.56 -14.62
CA MET A 262 47.07 -49.29 -16.03
C MET A 262 46.93 -47.81 -16.34
N LYS A 263 47.75 -47.33 -17.28
CA LYS A 263 47.63 -46.02 -17.89
C LYS A 263 47.88 -46.12 -19.39
N ALA A 264 46.93 -45.66 -20.18
CA ALA A 264 47.00 -45.76 -21.63
C ALA A 264 46.36 -44.54 -22.29
N LYS A 265 46.85 -44.20 -23.48
CA LYS A 265 46.35 -43.07 -24.27
C LYS A 265 45.78 -43.55 -25.58
N ASN A 266 44.73 -42.88 -26.04
CA ASN A 266 44.11 -43.02 -27.34
C ASN A 266 43.66 -44.47 -27.59
N ILE A 267 42.99 -45.07 -26.60
CA ILE A 267 42.50 -46.45 -26.67
C ILE A 267 40.99 -46.50 -26.87
N THR A 268 40.51 -47.59 -27.46
CA THR A 268 39.09 -47.94 -27.58
C THR A 268 38.71 -49.16 -26.76
N LYS A 269 39.69 -49.83 -26.11
CA LYS A 269 39.46 -50.99 -25.26
C LYS A 269 40.55 -51.26 -24.22
N ILE A 270 40.20 -51.95 -23.14
CA ILE A 270 41.11 -52.53 -22.13
C ILE A 270 40.94 -54.06 -22.12
N ASP A 271 42.03 -54.81 -22.12
CA ASP A 271 42.04 -56.27 -21.93
C ASP A 271 42.07 -56.61 -20.43
N THR A 272 41.16 -57.47 -19.97
CA THR A 272 41.04 -57.83 -18.55
C THR A 272 41.77 -59.14 -18.17
N SER A 273 42.52 -59.78 -19.08
CA SER A 273 43.21 -61.05 -18.82
C SER A 273 44.14 -61.02 -17.60
N THR A 274 44.80 -59.90 -17.35
CA THR A 274 45.70 -59.70 -16.21
C THR A 274 45.03 -59.06 -14.99
N MET A 275 43.73 -58.73 -15.08
CA MET A 275 42.97 -58.08 -14.01
C MET A 275 42.28 -59.16 -13.17
N ALA A 276 42.48 -59.15 -11.84
CA ALA A 276 41.76 -60.05 -10.94
C ALA A 276 40.27 -59.65 -10.86
N SER A 277 39.38 -60.60 -10.52
CA SER A 277 37.97 -60.29 -10.31
C SER A 277 37.79 -59.25 -9.19
N GLY A 278 36.96 -58.23 -9.43
CA GLY A 278 36.76 -57.12 -8.51
C GLY A 278 36.31 -55.83 -9.18
N PHE A 279 36.26 -54.77 -8.38
CA PHE A 279 35.86 -53.44 -8.84
C PHE A 279 37.06 -52.59 -9.26
N TYR A 280 36.91 -51.86 -10.36
CA TYR A 280 37.88 -50.94 -10.91
C TYR A 280 37.25 -49.59 -11.22
N ILE A 281 38.02 -48.52 -11.07
CA ILE A 281 37.62 -47.17 -11.50
C ILE A 281 38.47 -46.80 -12.71
N ILE A 282 37.81 -46.51 -13.83
CA ILE A 282 38.42 -45.95 -15.02
C ILE A 282 38.24 -44.44 -14.98
N LEU A 283 39.35 -43.70 -14.90
CA LEU A 283 39.38 -42.25 -14.99
C LEU A 283 39.74 -41.84 -16.42
N THR A 284 38.91 -41.01 -17.06
CA THR A 284 39.17 -40.47 -18.40
C THR A 284 39.71 -39.03 -18.33
N GLU A 285 40.29 -38.51 -19.41
CA GLU A 285 40.81 -37.12 -19.45
C GLU A 285 39.75 -36.04 -19.21
N ASN A 286 38.49 -36.36 -19.46
CA ASN A 286 37.36 -35.47 -19.20
C ASN A 286 36.93 -35.48 -17.72
N ASN A 287 37.81 -35.94 -16.81
CA ASN A 287 37.54 -36.19 -15.39
C ASN A 287 36.27 -37.03 -15.16
N GLN A 288 35.99 -37.99 -16.05
CA GLN A 288 34.91 -38.94 -15.82
C GLN A 288 35.46 -40.15 -15.09
N SER A 289 34.79 -40.53 -14.01
CA SER A 289 35.06 -41.76 -13.27
C SER A 289 33.99 -42.79 -13.61
N ILE A 290 34.41 -43.92 -14.16
CA ILE A 290 33.51 -44.99 -14.59
C ILE A 290 33.85 -46.22 -13.76
N LYS A 291 32.86 -46.73 -13.03
CA LYS A 291 32.99 -47.94 -12.22
C LYS A 291 32.75 -49.17 -13.10
N VAL A 292 33.72 -50.10 -13.12
CA VAL A 292 33.62 -51.35 -13.86
C VAL A 292 33.82 -52.53 -12.91
N VAL A 293 33.13 -53.64 -13.18
CA VAL A 293 33.27 -54.92 -12.47
C VAL A 293 33.91 -55.93 -13.41
N VAL A 294 35.02 -56.53 -12.98
CA VAL A 294 35.61 -57.71 -13.62
C VAL A 294 35.18 -58.94 -12.84
N GLU A 295 34.59 -59.93 -13.48
CA GLU A 295 34.10 -61.18 -12.87
C GLU A 295 34.86 -62.40 -13.38
#